data_AF-A0A485M484-F1
#
_entry.id   AF-A0A485M484-F1
#
_cell.length_a   1.000
_cell.length_b   1.000
_cell.length_c   1.000
_cell.angle_alpha   90.00
_cell.angle_beta   90.00
_cell.angle_gamma   90.00
#
_symmetry.space_group_name_H-M   'P 1'
#
loop_
_entity.id
_entity.type
_entity.pdbx_description
1 polymer ?
#
loop_
_entity_poly.entity_id
_entity_poly.type
_entity_poly.pdbx_seq_one_letter_code
_entity_poly.pdbx_strand_id
1 'polypeptide(L)'
;MYRLCMHIGRVEGADLEVLAIAALLHDIGRAIQDSAKGTLCHAEQGARIAEKILEKYPIPPEKKENIIHCIISHRYRNSHHPESLEAKVLFDADKLDAIGAVGIARAYLFAGEVGAVLHNPDMDPLTAKPYSRDDTGYREYMVKLSKIKDRMLTPEGRHMAQERHAFMEEFFRRFLKEFEGQL
;
A
#
# COMPACT_ATOMS: atom_id res chain seq x y z
N MET A 1 5.77 -4.30 -5.02
CA MET A 1 6.04 -4.54 -3.58
C MET A 1 7.34 -5.33 -3.28
N TYR A 2 7.50 -6.64 -3.59
CA TYR A 2 8.72 -7.42 -3.20
C TYR A 2 10.05 -6.72 -3.52
N ARG A 3 10.20 -6.19 -4.74
CA ARG A 3 11.41 -5.47 -5.16
C ARG A 3 11.68 -4.21 -4.34
N LEU A 4 10.62 -3.53 -3.87
CA LEU A 4 10.74 -2.37 -2.98
C LEU A 4 11.23 -2.78 -1.60
N CYS A 5 10.68 -3.87 -1.03
CA CYS A 5 11.19 -4.42 0.24
C CYS A 5 12.69 -4.72 0.15
N MET A 6 13.14 -5.36 -0.93
CA MET A 6 14.55 -5.71 -1.11
C MET A 6 15.44 -4.47 -1.29
N HIS A 7 14.93 -3.41 -1.92
CA HIS A 7 15.66 -2.16 -2.06
C HIS A 7 15.80 -1.46 -0.71
N ILE A 8 14.68 -1.15 -0.07
CA ILE A 8 14.63 -0.43 1.21
C ILE A 8 15.38 -1.22 2.29
N GLY A 9 15.15 -2.54 2.36
CA GLY A 9 15.82 -3.41 3.34
C GLY A 9 17.34 -3.41 3.23
N ARG A 10 17.91 -3.29 2.02
CA ARG A 10 19.37 -3.16 1.85
C ARG A 10 19.90 -1.83 2.36
N VAL A 11 19.17 -0.74 2.11
CA VAL A 11 19.55 0.62 2.55
C VAL A 11 19.44 0.73 4.07
N GLU A 12 18.37 0.19 4.65
CA GLU A 12 18.08 0.25 6.09
C GLU A 12 18.86 -0.79 6.91
N GLY A 13 19.46 -1.80 6.27
CA GLY A 13 20.20 -2.87 6.96
C GLY A 13 19.31 -3.92 7.63
N ALA A 14 18.12 -4.18 7.06
CA ALA A 14 17.17 -5.16 7.56
C ALA A 14 17.49 -6.61 7.12
N ASP A 15 16.94 -7.61 7.81
CA ASP A 15 17.05 -9.01 7.39
C ASP A 15 16.27 -9.25 6.08
N LEU A 16 17.02 -9.43 4.99
CA LEU A 16 16.45 -9.61 3.65
C LEU A 16 15.70 -10.93 3.48
N GLU A 17 16.04 -11.97 4.25
CA GLU A 17 15.34 -13.26 4.18
C GLU A 17 13.95 -13.13 4.80
N VAL A 18 13.86 -12.51 5.99
CA VAL A 18 12.58 -12.18 6.63
C VAL A 18 11.72 -11.33 5.69
N LEU A 19 12.30 -10.26 5.12
CA LEU A 19 11.58 -9.38 4.21
C LEU A 19 11.11 -10.08 2.94
N ALA A 20 11.94 -10.94 2.35
CA ALA A 20 11.59 -11.64 1.12
C ALA A 20 10.36 -12.53 1.33
N ILE A 21 10.35 -13.29 2.43
CA ILE A 21 9.26 -14.20 2.75
C ILE A 21 8.01 -13.41 3.16
N ALA A 22 8.15 -12.42 4.03
CA ALA A 22 7.03 -11.59 4.48
C ALA A 22 6.38 -10.86 3.29
N ALA A 23 7.17 -10.31 2.37
CA ALA A 23 6.67 -9.66 1.17
C ALA A 23 5.83 -10.62 0.30
N LEU A 24 6.31 -11.85 0.07
CA LEU A 24 5.57 -12.83 -0.73
C LEU A 24 4.25 -13.25 -0.08
N LEU A 25 4.15 -13.20 1.25
CA LEU A 25 3.01 -13.73 2.01
C LEU A 25 2.05 -12.66 2.55
N HIS A 26 2.43 -11.37 2.60
CA HIS A 26 1.66 -10.34 3.34
C HIS A 26 0.17 -10.23 2.94
N ASP A 27 -0.15 -10.43 1.66
CA ASP A 27 -1.50 -10.30 1.11
C ASP A 27 -2.21 -11.65 0.90
N ILE A 28 -1.64 -12.77 1.36
CA ILE A 28 -2.19 -14.13 1.12
C ILE A 28 -3.60 -14.32 1.71
N GLY A 29 -3.98 -13.51 2.70
CA GLY A 29 -5.33 -13.50 3.30
C GLY A 29 -6.37 -12.69 2.51
N ARG A 30 -6.03 -12.05 1.38
CA ARG A 30 -6.91 -11.10 0.68
C ARG A 30 -8.21 -11.71 0.18
N ALA A 31 -8.14 -12.89 -0.45
CA ALA A 31 -9.33 -13.58 -0.95
C ALA A 31 -10.36 -13.90 0.17
N ILE A 32 -9.88 -14.14 1.40
CA ILE A 32 -10.73 -14.37 2.56
C ILE A 32 -11.43 -13.08 3.00
N GLN A 33 -10.70 -11.97 3.07
CA GLN A 33 -11.28 -10.66 3.38
C GLN A 33 -12.37 -10.30 2.36
N ASP A 34 -12.10 -10.50 1.07
CA ASP A 34 -13.01 -10.12 0.00
C ASP A 34 -14.28 -10.98 0.04
N SER A 35 -14.15 -12.29 0.26
CA SER A 35 -15.28 -13.22 0.45
C SER A 35 -16.10 -12.88 1.71
N ALA A 36 -15.44 -12.39 2.76
CA ALA A 36 -16.05 -11.95 4.01
C ALA A 36 -16.56 -10.50 3.96
N LYS A 37 -16.57 -9.86 2.78
CA LYS A 37 -17.01 -8.47 2.57
C LYS A 37 -16.34 -7.48 3.53
N GLY A 38 -15.07 -7.70 3.85
CA GLY A 38 -14.26 -6.84 4.71
C GLY A 38 -14.45 -7.04 6.21
N THR A 39 -15.29 -7.98 6.67
CA THR A 39 -15.46 -8.26 8.11
C THR A 39 -14.25 -8.95 8.75
N LEU A 40 -13.42 -9.61 7.94
CA LEU A 40 -12.17 -10.24 8.37
C LEU A 40 -10.97 -9.49 7.80
N CYS A 41 -9.96 -9.22 8.62
CA CYS A 41 -8.74 -8.52 8.19
C CYS A 41 -7.79 -9.46 7.45
N HIS A 42 -7.41 -9.14 6.20
CA HIS A 42 -6.47 -9.98 5.44
C HIS A 42 -5.10 -10.10 6.08
N ALA A 43 -4.63 -9.11 6.85
CA ALA A 43 -3.33 -9.18 7.53
C ALA A 43 -3.35 -10.24 8.65
N GLU A 44 -4.44 -10.29 9.44
CA GLU A 44 -4.61 -11.30 10.49
C GLU A 44 -4.81 -12.70 9.89
N GLN A 45 -5.63 -12.82 8.85
CA GLN A 45 -5.80 -14.10 8.16
C GLN A 45 -4.51 -14.54 7.45
N GLY A 46 -3.79 -13.59 6.84
CA GLY A 46 -2.51 -13.81 6.19
C GLY A 46 -1.45 -14.29 7.16
N ALA A 47 -1.38 -13.72 8.36
CA ALA A 47 -0.50 -14.17 9.43
C ALA A 47 -0.79 -15.63 9.84
N ARG A 48 -2.07 -15.99 10.05
CA ARG A 48 -2.48 -17.37 10.38
C ARG A 48 -2.15 -18.38 9.27
N ILE A 49 -2.27 -17.98 8.01
CA ILE A 49 -1.92 -18.82 6.86
C ILE A 49 -0.40 -18.96 6.77
N ALA A 50 0.33 -17.85 6.91
CA ALA A 50 1.78 -17.83 6.85
C ALA A 50 2.39 -18.71 7.94
N GLU A 51 1.86 -18.70 9.17
CA GLU A 51 2.33 -19.55 10.28
C GLU A 51 2.36 -21.03 9.87
N LYS A 52 1.23 -21.55 9.36
CA LYS A 52 1.11 -22.93 8.86
C LYS A 52 2.02 -23.24 7.66
N ILE A 53 2.35 -22.25 6.84
CA ILE A 53 3.28 -22.41 5.73
C ILE A 53 4.70 -22.53 6.28
N LEU A 54 5.09 -21.62 7.18
CA LEU A 54 6.44 -21.53 7.75
C LEU A 54 6.81 -22.74 8.60
N GLU A 55 5.85 -23.37 9.29
CA GLU A 55 6.05 -24.63 10.03
C GLU A 55 6.72 -25.73 9.18
N LYS A 56 6.46 -25.74 7.87
CA LYS A 56 6.95 -26.77 6.94
C LYS A 56 8.41 -26.58 6.54
N TYR A 57 9.02 -25.44 6.89
CA TYR A 57 10.37 -25.08 6.48
C TYR A 57 11.31 -24.96 7.68
N PRO A 58 12.61 -25.31 7.52
CA PRO A 58 13.62 -25.22 8.56
C PRO A 58 14.13 -23.78 8.75
N ILE A 59 13.20 -22.85 9.01
CA ILE A 59 13.50 -21.44 9.32
C ILE A 59 13.61 -21.30 10.85
N PRO A 60 14.59 -20.54 11.37
CA PRO A 60 14.70 -20.30 12.81
C PRO A 60 13.43 -19.69 13.42
N PRO A 61 13.02 -20.08 14.65
CA PRO A 61 11.81 -19.58 15.29
C PRO A 61 11.72 -18.06 15.33
N GLU A 62 12.82 -17.37 15.65
CA GLU A 62 12.87 -15.90 15.71
C GLU A 62 12.58 -15.24 14.36
N LYS A 63 13.02 -15.85 13.25
CA LYS A 63 12.69 -15.36 11.91
C LYS A 63 11.24 -15.62 11.56
N LYS A 64 10.70 -16.78 11.93
CA LYS A 64 9.27 -17.09 11.73
C LYS A 64 8.40 -16.06 12.45
N GLU A 65 8.69 -15.80 13.72
CA GLU A 65 7.99 -14.79 14.52
C GLU A 65 8.07 -13.39 13.88
N ASN A 66 9.26 -12.97 13.42
CA ASN A 66 9.41 -11.68 12.76
C ASN A 66 8.65 -11.62 11.42
N ILE A 67 8.66 -12.68 10.61
CA ILE A 67 7.86 -12.76 9.37
C ILE A 67 6.36 -12.59 9.69
N ILE A 68 5.85 -13.31 10.70
CA ILE A 68 4.44 -13.19 11.12
C ILE A 68 4.13 -11.79 11.62
N HIS A 69 5.02 -11.19 12.42
CA HIS A 69 4.88 -9.82 12.88
C HIS A 69 4.83 -8.82 11.70
N CYS A 70 5.71 -8.96 10.70
CA CYS A 70 5.68 -8.14 9.49
C CYS A 70 4.31 -8.25 8.79
N ILE A 71 3.81 -9.47 8.60
CA ILE A 71 2.54 -9.72 7.91
C ILE A 71 1.35 -9.19 8.73
N ILE A 72 1.30 -9.37 10.03
CA ILE A 72 0.14 -8.92 10.80
C ILE A 72 0.08 -7.40 10.96
N SER A 73 1.23 -6.72 10.96
CA SER A 73 1.37 -5.28 11.24
C SER A 73 1.41 -4.38 10.00
N HIS A 74 1.45 -4.91 8.78
CA HIS A 74 1.66 -4.08 7.57
C HIS A 74 0.51 -3.12 7.22
N ARG A 75 -0.63 -3.12 7.94
CA ARG A 75 -1.78 -2.25 7.65
C ARG A 75 -1.87 -1.04 8.56
N TYR A 76 -2.62 -0.03 8.12
CA TYR A 76 -2.96 1.15 8.93
C TYR A 76 -4.12 0.92 9.92
N ARG A 77 -5.01 -0.05 9.64
CA ARG A 77 -6.34 -0.15 10.28
C ARG A 77 -6.43 -1.23 11.36
N ASN A 78 -5.32 -1.86 11.70
CA ASN A 78 -5.21 -2.87 12.74
C ASN A 78 -4.67 -2.23 14.03
N SER A 79 -4.78 -2.96 15.14
CA SER A 79 -4.12 -2.63 16.42
C SER A 79 -2.63 -3.04 16.45
N HIS A 80 -2.13 -3.66 15.38
CA HIS A 80 -0.77 -4.18 15.30
C HIS A 80 0.14 -3.17 14.60
N HIS A 81 1.05 -2.57 15.36
CA HIS A 81 1.98 -1.57 14.83
C HIS A 81 3.29 -2.20 14.36
N PRO A 82 3.94 -1.69 13.30
CA PRO A 82 5.25 -2.16 12.90
C PRO A 82 6.33 -1.80 13.93
N GLU A 83 6.74 -2.77 14.75
CA GLU A 83 7.80 -2.60 15.77
C GLU A 83 9.20 -2.89 15.21
N SER A 84 9.39 -4.07 14.62
CA SER A 84 10.67 -4.48 14.02
C SER A 84 11.06 -3.64 12.80
N LEU A 85 12.36 -3.61 12.49
CA LEU A 85 12.86 -2.92 11.31
C LEU A 85 12.25 -3.51 10.02
N GLU A 86 12.18 -4.84 9.93
CA GLU A 86 11.60 -5.55 8.79
C GLU A 86 10.11 -5.22 8.61
N ALA A 87 9.35 -5.10 9.71
CA ALA A 87 7.95 -4.73 9.63
C ALA A 87 7.76 -3.29 9.14
N LYS A 88 8.62 -2.36 9.58
CA LYS A 88 8.62 -0.97 9.09
C LYS A 88 8.97 -0.90 7.60
N VAL A 89 9.95 -1.68 7.15
CA VAL A 89 10.34 -1.78 5.74
C VAL A 89 9.21 -2.36 4.89
N LEU A 90 8.60 -3.47 5.31
CA LEU A 90 7.47 -4.08 4.60
C LEU A 90 6.29 -3.11 4.53
N PHE A 91 6.00 -2.44 5.65
CA PHE A 91 4.95 -1.44 5.73
C PHE A 91 5.19 -0.33 4.70
N ASP A 92 6.37 0.29 4.69
CA ASP A 92 6.70 1.36 3.76
C ASP A 92 6.65 0.89 2.31
N ALA A 93 7.19 -0.30 2.01
CA ALA A 93 7.17 -0.87 0.67
C ALA A 93 5.74 -1.07 0.13
N ASP A 94 4.82 -1.55 0.97
CA ASP A 94 3.40 -1.68 0.61
C ASP A 94 2.75 -0.32 0.32
N LYS A 95 3.04 0.69 1.15
CA LYS A 95 2.47 2.04 0.96
C LYS A 95 3.05 2.77 -0.25
N LEU A 96 4.35 2.62 -0.47
CA LEU A 96 5.02 3.16 -1.65
C LEU A 96 4.43 2.60 -2.94
N ASP A 97 4.04 1.32 -2.96
CA ASP A 97 3.41 0.67 -4.13
C ASP A 97 2.03 1.26 -4.51
N ALA A 98 1.42 2.06 -3.61
CA ALA A 98 0.17 2.76 -3.84
C ALA A 98 0.34 4.20 -4.36
N ILE A 99 1.56 4.74 -4.42
CA ILE A 99 1.84 6.13 -4.84
C ILE A 99 2.84 6.23 -6.00
N GLY A 100 3.01 7.43 -6.53
CA GLY A 100 3.81 7.72 -7.74
C GLY A 100 3.07 7.30 -9.01
N ALA A 101 3.81 7.17 -10.12
CA ALA A 101 3.26 6.82 -11.43
C ALA A 101 2.43 5.53 -11.42
N VAL A 102 2.92 4.49 -10.75
CA VAL A 102 2.20 3.21 -10.60
C VAL A 102 0.92 3.40 -9.76
N GLY A 103 1.00 4.20 -8.68
CA GLY A 103 -0.16 4.53 -7.86
C GLY A 103 -1.27 5.23 -8.64
N ILE A 104 -0.92 6.20 -9.47
CA ILE A 104 -1.86 6.88 -10.38
C ILE A 104 -2.52 5.87 -11.31
N ALA A 105 -1.73 5.04 -12.00
CA ALA A 105 -2.25 4.04 -12.93
C ALA A 105 -3.22 3.07 -12.25
N ARG A 106 -2.87 2.59 -11.04
CA ARG A 106 -3.75 1.70 -10.25
C ARG A 106 -5.03 2.39 -9.80
N ALA A 107 -4.97 3.67 -9.41
CA ALA A 107 -6.16 4.43 -9.03
C ALA A 107 -7.15 4.53 -10.20
N TYR A 108 -6.66 4.80 -11.42
CA TYR A 108 -7.52 4.85 -12.61
C TYR A 108 -7.97 3.47 -13.10
N LEU A 109 -7.16 2.42 -12.91
CA LEU A 109 -7.59 1.05 -13.19
C LEU A 109 -8.79 0.66 -12.32
N PHE A 110 -8.72 0.96 -11.01
CA PHE A 110 -9.81 0.70 -10.08
C PHE A 110 -11.04 1.60 -10.37
N ALA A 111 -10.82 2.89 -10.65
CA ALA A 111 -11.90 3.80 -11.06
C ALA A 111 -12.67 3.26 -12.27
N GLY A 112 -11.95 2.71 -13.26
CA GLY A 112 -12.55 2.04 -14.41
C GLY A 112 -13.35 0.78 -14.04
N GLU A 113 -12.82 -0.05 -13.15
CA GLU A 113 -13.50 -1.26 -12.65
C GLU A 113 -14.85 -0.95 -12.00
N VAL A 114 -14.94 0.16 -11.25
CA VAL A 114 -16.20 0.59 -10.59
C VAL A 114 -17.09 1.47 -11.46
N GLY A 115 -16.72 1.72 -12.72
CA GLY A 115 -17.49 2.55 -13.65
C GLY A 115 -17.49 4.05 -13.31
N ALA A 116 -16.46 4.53 -12.61
CA ALA A 116 -16.30 5.95 -12.32
C ALA A 116 -15.93 6.75 -13.57
N VAL A 117 -16.29 8.04 -13.56
CA VAL A 117 -15.83 8.97 -14.61
C VAL A 117 -14.35 9.31 -14.43
N LEU A 118 -13.72 9.82 -15.49
CA LEU A 118 -12.32 10.24 -15.45
C LEU A 118 -12.08 11.33 -14.40
N HIS A 119 -12.96 12.34 -14.38
CA HIS A 119 -12.99 13.43 -13.40
C HIS A 119 -14.39 14.07 -13.39
N ASN A 120 -14.81 14.57 -12.22
CA ASN A 120 -16.03 15.35 -12.07
C ASN A 120 -15.68 16.69 -11.37
N PRO A 121 -15.68 17.82 -12.08
CA PRO A 121 -15.30 19.11 -11.51
C PRO A 121 -16.39 19.70 -10.58
N ASP A 122 -17.64 19.26 -10.72
CA ASP A 122 -18.78 19.76 -9.94
C ASP A 122 -18.93 19.05 -8.59
N MET A 123 -18.10 18.04 -8.32
CA MET A 123 -18.12 17.24 -7.09
C MET A 123 -16.88 17.51 -6.25
N ASP A 124 -17.05 17.80 -4.96
CA ASP A 124 -15.94 17.86 -4.03
C ASP A 124 -15.34 16.46 -3.83
N PRO A 125 -14.07 16.23 -4.22
CA PRO A 125 -13.43 14.93 -4.07
C PRO A 125 -13.37 14.44 -2.62
N LEU A 126 -13.39 15.34 -1.63
CA LEU A 126 -13.30 14.97 -0.21
C LEU A 126 -14.60 14.38 0.33
N THR A 127 -15.75 14.69 -0.28
CA THR A 127 -17.07 14.21 0.14
C THR A 127 -17.66 13.14 -0.78
N ALA A 128 -17.10 12.96 -1.98
CA ALA A 128 -17.50 11.93 -2.93
C ALA A 128 -17.40 10.51 -2.32
N LYS A 129 -18.46 9.73 -2.55
CA LYS A 129 -18.61 8.38 -1.99
C LYS A 129 -17.69 7.38 -2.70
N PRO A 130 -17.03 6.45 -1.96
CA PRO A 130 -16.28 5.36 -2.57
C PRO A 130 -17.23 4.40 -3.31
N TYR A 131 -16.71 3.68 -4.31
CA TYR A 131 -17.48 2.77 -5.18
C TYR A 131 -18.68 3.43 -5.87
N SER A 132 -18.52 4.69 -6.28
CA SER A 132 -19.55 5.46 -6.97
C SER A 132 -19.02 6.00 -8.30
N ARG A 133 -19.90 6.62 -9.10
CA ARG A 133 -19.52 7.30 -10.35
C ARG A 133 -18.43 8.36 -10.13
N ASP A 134 -18.36 8.93 -8.93
CA ASP A 134 -17.40 9.98 -8.55
C ASP A 134 -16.17 9.45 -7.79
N ASP A 135 -15.99 8.13 -7.72
CA ASP A 135 -14.78 7.50 -7.15
C ASP A 135 -13.60 7.55 -8.14
N THR A 136 -13.26 8.77 -8.54
CA THR A 136 -12.24 9.05 -9.57
C THR A 136 -10.82 8.88 -9.04
N GLY A 137 -9.85 8.71 -9.96
CA GLY A 137 -8.43 8.64 -9.59
C GLY A 137 -7.94 9.90 -8.84
N TYR A 138 -8.42 11.09 -9.24
CA TYR A 138 -8.12 12.34 -8.53
C TYR A 138 -8.72 12.37 -7.13
N ARG A 139 -9.91 11.81 -6.94
CA ARG A 139 -10.52 11.69 -5.62
C ARG A 139 -9.75 10.75 -4.69
N GLU A 140 -9.34 9.58 -5.17
CA GLU A 140 -8.48 8.67 -4.37
C GLU A 140 -7.15 9.36 -3.99
N TYR A 141 -6.58 10.17 -4.90
CA TYR A 141 -5.42 11.01 -4.58
C TYR A 141 -5.70 12.00 -3.45
N MET A 142 -6.75 12.82 -3.57
CA MET A 142 -7.09 13.86 -2.59
C MET A 142 -7.42 13.28 -1.22
N VAL A 143 -8.20 12.21 -1.18
CA VAL A 143 -8.69 11.62 0.08
C VAL A 143 -7.59 10.86 0.82
N LYS A 144 -6.71 10.18 0.08
CA LYS A 144 -5.83 9.15 0.65
C LYS A 144 -4.39 9.20 0.14
N LEU A 145 -4.15 9.12 -1.16
CA LEU A 145 -2.77 8.89 -1.66
C LEU A 145 -1.84 10.07 -1.36
N SER A 146 -2.37 11.29 -1.36
CA SER A 146 -1.62 12.51 -1.00
C SER A 146 -1.03 12.47 0.42
N LYS A 147 -1.66 11.72 1.34
CA LYS A 147 -1.29 11.63 2.76
C LYS A 147 -0.32 10.48 3.06
N ILE A 148 0.01 9.64 2.07
CA ILE A 148 0.84 8.46 2.29
C ILE A 148 2.29 8.85 2.62
N LYS A 149 2.82 9.91 2.01
CA LYS A 149 4.21 10.36 2.24
C LYS A 149 4.50 10.64 3.71
N ASP A 150 3.52 11.13 4.45
CA ASP A 150 3.66 11.56 5.85
C ASP A 150 3.65 10.38 6.84
N ARG A 151 3.50 9.15 6.34
CA ARG A 151 3.30 7.94 7.16
C ARG A 151 4.43 6.93 7.03
N MET A 152 5.49 7.28 6.30
CA MET A 152 6.64 6.39 6.12
C MET A 152 7.44 6.28 7.42
N LEU A 153 7.80 5.05 7.76
CA LEU A 153 8.43 4.69 9.03
C LEU A 153 9.96 4.70 8.93
N THR A 154 10.50 4.40 7.76
CA THR A 154 11.95 4.31 7.48
C THR A 154 12.49 5.58 6.80
N PRO A 155 13.76 5.95 7.03
CA PRO A 155 14.45 7.00 6.28
C PRO A 155 14.34 6.88 4.76
N GLU A 156 14.67 5.71 4.19
CA GLU A 156 14.62 5.47 2.75
C GLU A 156 13.17 5.50 2.23
N GLY A 157 12.22 4.94 3.00
CA GLY A 157 10.81 5.01 2.70
C GLY A 157 10.31 6.46 2.58
N ARG A 158 10.70 7.32 3.54
CA ARG A 158 10.40 8.77 3.50
C ARG A 158 10.98 9.44 2.26
N HIS A 159 12.25 9.17 1.95
CA HIS A 159 12.92 9.73 0.77
C HIS A 159 12.17 9.36 -0.53
N MET A 160 11.94 8.07 -0.75
CA MET A 160 11.22 7.59 -1.94
C MET A 160 9.78 8.13 -2.02
N ALA A 161 9.10 8.28 -0.89
CA ALA A 161 7.72 8.75 -0.86
C ALA A 161 7.61 10.23 -1.22
N GLN A 162 8.60 11.05 -0.85
CA GLN A 162 8.66 12.46 -1.26
C GLN A 162 8.78 12.59 -2.77
N GLU A 163 9.70 11.86 -3.40
CA GLU A 163 9.86 11.87 -4.86
C GLU A 163 8.59 11.42 -5.58
N ARG A 164 8.00 10.31 -5.13
CA ARG A 164 6.75 9.78 -5.73
C ARG A 164 5.59 10.73 -5.56
N HIS A 165 5.49 11.39 -4.42
CA HIS A 165 4.42 12.36 -4.18
C HIS A 165 4.58 13.61 -5.04
N ALA A 166 5.79 14.16 -5.15
CA ALA A 166 6.05 15.31 -6.02
C ALA A 166 5.64 15.04 -7.47
N PHE A 167 5.88 13.82 -7.96
CA PHE A 167 5.39 13.40 -9.27
C PHE A 167 3.85 13.38 -9.35
N MET A 168 3.16 12.91 -8.31
CA MET A 168 1.70 12.91 -8.29
C MET A 168 1.10 14.32 -8.26
N GLU A 169 1.68 15.22 -7.48
CA GLU A 169 1.29 16.64 -7.46
C GLU A 169 1.41 17.24 -8.85
N GLU A 170 2.53 17.01 -9.54
CA GLU A 170 2.74 17.50 -10.89
C GLU A 170 1.77 16.88 -11.90
N PHE A 171 1.56 15.56 -11.84
CA PHE A 171 0.61 14.86 -12.69
C PHE A 171 -0.79 15.44 -12.54
N PHE A 172 -1.31 15.56 -11.31
CA PHE A 172 -2.68 16.02 -11.09
C PHE A 172 -2.84 17.52 -11.41
N ARG A 173 -1.82 18.34 -11.15
CA ARG A 173 -1.80 19.74 -11.57
C ARG A 173 -1.91 19.88 -13.09
N ARG A 174 -1.17 19.07 -13.85
CA ARG A 174 -1.23 19.03 -15.32
C ARG A 174 -2.58 18.47 -15.81
N PHE A 175 -3.00 17.34 -15.24
CA PHE A 175 -4.25 16.65 -15.57
C PHE A 175 -5.46 17.58 -15.48
N LEU A 176 -5.60 18.34 -14.38
CA LEU A 176 -6.73 19.26 -14.21
C LEU A 176 -6.75 20.35 -15.29
N LYS A 177 -5.59 20.95 -15.58
CA LYS A 177 -5.48 21.97 -16.63
C LYS A 177 -5.79 21.43 -18.03
N GLU A 178 -5.34 20.21 -18.34
CA GLU A 178 -5.67 19.54 -19.60
C GLU A 178 -7.16 19.23 -19.69
N PHE A 179 -7.76 18.74 -18.60
CA PHE A 179 -9.19 18.45 -18.54
C PHE A 179 -10.05 19.71 -18.72
N GLU A 180 -9.61 20.85 -18.19
CA GLU A 180 -10.26 22.16 -18.34
C GLU A 180 -9.94 22.86 -19.68
N GLY A 181 -9.09 22.27 -20.54
CA GLY A 181 -8.71 22.86 -21.82
C GLY A 181 -7.84 24.13 -21.69
N GLN A 182 -7.06 24.24 -20.63
CA GLN A 182 -6.19 25.40 -20.35
C GLN A 182 -4.75 25.23 -20.87
N LEU A 183 -4.49 24.16 -21.63
CA LEU A 183 -3.17 23.76 -22.15
C LEU A 183 -3.26 23.20 -23.56
#